data_AF-A0A9P0BFA8-F1
#
_entry.id   AF-A0A9P0BFA8-F1
#
_cell.length_a   1.000
_cell.length_b   1.000
_cell.length_c   1.000
_cell.angle_alpha   90.00
_cell.angle_beta   90.00
_cell.angle_gamma   90.00
#
_symmetry.space_group_name_H-M   'P 1'
#
loop_
_entity.id
_entity.type
_entity.pdbx_description
1 polymer ?
#
loop_
_entity_poly.entity_id
_entity_poly.type
_entity_poly.pdbx_seq_one_letter_code
_entity_poly.pdbx_strand_id
1 'polypeptide(L)'
;MKFRFCGDADCPDWVLAEINTLSRLSSVKVKLLSQVVAMGLINPPFDMEKAEKLFADSKLDSDIDLKACIACLTYIITSATRFNCDSSALHSELQQLGLPREHSTSIKRVTDDQITHLAAKFRSCSLKGLLTIRSMSS
;
A
#
# COMPACT_ATOMS: atom_id res chain seq x y z
N MET A 1 3.91 18.21 -3.71
CA MET A 1 3.74 18.37 -2.24
C MET A 1 4.57 17.27 -1.60
N LYS A 2 5.36 17.58 -0.57
CA LYS A 2 6.24 16.59 0.06
C LYS A 2 5.44 15.72 1.02
N PHE A 3 5.47 14.41 0.82
CA PHE A 3 4.71 13.49 1.65
C PHE A 3 5.59 12.74 2.65
N ARG A 4 5.17 12.69 3.92
CA ARG A 4 5.92 11.99 4.98
C ARG A 4 5.99 10.48 4.75
N PHE A 5 4.92 9.89 4.23
CA PHE A 5 4.93 8.47 3.89
C PHE A 5 5.84 8.15 2.68
N CYS A 6 6.25 9.17 1.90
CA CYS A 6 7.25 9.06 0.84
C CYS A 6 8.66 9.50 1.29
N GLY A 7 8.87 9.80 2.58
CA GLY A 7 10.16 10.29 3.08
C GLY A 7 10.44 11.73 2.71
N ASP A 8 9.43 12.60 2.79
CA ASP A 8 9.48 14.01 2.40
C ASP A 8 9.76 14.23 0.89
N ALA A 9 9.43 13.24 0.07
CA ALA A 9 9.47 13.29 -1.39
C ALA A 9 8.05 13.45 -1.98
N ASP A 10 7.98 13.82 -3.26
CA ASP A 10 6.73 13.82 -4.02
C ASP A 10 6.25 12.37 -4.27
N CYS A 11 4.93 12.20 -4.27
CA CYS A 11 4.30 10.92 -4.62
C CYS A 11 4.48 10.68 -6.13
N PRO A 12 4.93 9.49 -6.56
CA PRO A 12 5.13 9.24 -7.99
C PRO A 12 3.81 9.25 -8.75
N ASP A 13 3.82 9.74 -10.00
CA ASP A 13 2.61 9.96 -10.81
C ASP A 13 1.74 8.71 -10.98
N TRP A 14 2.37 7.54 -11.11
CA TRP A 14 1.65 6.27 -11.23
C TRP A 14 0.84 5.95 -9.95
N VAL A 15 1.38 6.23 -8.75
CA VAL A 15 0.64 6.04 -7.48
C VAL A 15 -0.49 7.05 -7.40
N LEU A 16 -0.28 8.29 -7.84
CA LEU A 16 -1.30 9.33 -7.84
C LEU A 16 -2.49 8.97 -8.76
N ALA A 17 -2.20 8.45 -9.95
CA ALA A 17 -3.22 7.94 -10.87
C ALA A 17 -4.00 6.77 -10.24
N GLU A 18 -3.30 5.83 -9.61
CA GLU A 18 -3.94 4.69 -8.94
C GLU A 18 -4.73 5.09 -7.69
N ILE A 19 -4.31 6.12 -6.96
CA ILE A 19 -5.07 6.68 -5.84
C ILE A 19 -6.44 7.18 -6.32
N ASN A 20 -6.48 7.84 -7.47
CA ASN A 20 -7.75 8.26 -8.06
C ASN A 20 -8.62 7.04 -8.39
N THR A 21 -8.04 5.97 -8.92
CA THR A 21 -8.73 4.70 -9.18
C THR A 21 -9.23 4.02 -7.91
N LEU A 22 -8.41 3.96 -6.86
CA LEU A 22 -8.78 3.43 -5.54
C LEU A 22 -9.92 4.23 -4.90
N SER A 23 -9.99 5.53 -5.14
CA SER A 23 -11.08 6.39 -4.63
C SER A 23 -12.45 5.99 -5.19
N ARG A 24 -12.49 5.42 -6.41
CA ARG A 24 -13.71 4.92 -7.07
C ARG A 24 -14.19 3.59 -6.49
N LEU A 25 -13.34 2.86 -5.77
CA LEU A 25 -13.72 1.62 -5.10
C LEU A 25 -14.56 1.91 -3.84
N SER A 26 -15.30 0.90 -3.37
CA SER A 26 -15.98 1.00 -2.08
C SER A 26 -14.97 0.90 -0.92
N SER A 27 -15.24 1.58 0.19
CA SER A 27 -14.39 1.58 1.39
C SER A 27 -14.13 0.18 1.93
N VAL A 28 -15.12 -0.71 1.83
CA VAL A 28 -15.00 -2.13 2.21
C VAL A 28 -13.96 -2.86 1.36
N LYS A 29 -13.93 -2.59 0.05
CA LYS A 29 -12.98 -3.21 -0.88
C LYS A 29 -11.56 -2.76 -0.60
N VAL A 30 -11.36 -1.45 -0.40
CA VAL A 30 -10.04 -0.90 -0.06
C VAL A 30 -9.53 -1.47 1.25
N LYS A 31 -10.41 -1.64 2.24
CA LYS A 31 -10.08 -2.32 3.50
C LYS A 31 -9.67 -3.78 3.29
N LEU A 32 -10.43 -4.57 2.54
CA LEU A 32 -10.10 -5.97 2.26
C LEU A 32 -8.79 -6.09 1.47
N LEU A 33 -8.59 -5.25 0.46
CA LEU A 33 -7.37 -5.27 -0.36
C LEU A 33 -6.14 -4.89 0.45
N SER A 34 -6.24 -3.82 1.25
CA SER A 34 -5.13 -3.43 2.14
C SER A 34 -4.77 -4.53 3.13
N GLN A 35 -5.74 -5.31 3.63
CA GLN A 35 -5.47 -6.47 4.50
C GLN A 35 -4.74 -7.59 3.75
N VAL A 36 -5.19 -7.93 2.54
CA VAL A 36 -4.54 -8.95 1.71
C VAL A 36 -3.11 -8.53 1.34
N VAL A 37 -2.92 -7.26 0.97
CA VAL A 37 -1.62 -6.65 0.70
C VAL A 37 -0.70 -6.71 1.92
N ALA A 38 -1.17 -6.27 3.08
CA ALA A 38 -0.37 -6.34 4.31
C ALA A 38 0.02 -7.78 4.64
N MET A 39 -0.91 -8.73 4.52
CA MET A 39 -0.63 -10.14 4.79
C MET A 39 0.38 -10.75 3.82
N GLY A 40 0.26 -10.50 2.52
CA GLY A 40 1.22 -11.02 1.54
C GLY A 40 2.61 -10.36 1.63
N LEU A 41 2.70 -9.15 2.18
CA LEU A 41 3.99 -8.53 2.53
C LEU A 41 4.66 -9.21 3.73
N ILE A 42 3.88 -9.63 4.72
CA ILE A 42 4.39 -10.32 5.92
C ILE A 42 4.77 -11.78 5.59
N ASN A 43 3.87 -12.48 4.90
CA ASN A 43 3.97 -13.91 4.57
C ASN A 43 3.96 -14.11 3.04
N PRO A 44 5.08 -13.88 2.34
CA PRO A 44 5.19 -14.22 0.92
C PRO A 44 5.13 -15.75 0.71
N PRO A 45 4.53 -16.25 -0.39
CA PRO A 45 4.11 -15.51 -1.59
C PRO A 45 2.76 -14.77 -1.44
N PHE A 46 2.59 -13.67 -2.19
CA PHE A 46 1.33 -12.92 -2.25
C PHE A 46 0.29 -13.70 -3.09
N ASP A 47 -0.84 -14.07 -2.47
CA ASP A 47 -1.95 -14.77 -3.14
C ASP A 47 -2.76 -13.84 -4.04
N MET A 48 -2.32 -13.64 -5.29
CA MET A 48 -3.09 -12.89 -6.30
C MET A 48 -4.46 -13.51 -6.54
N GLU A 49 -4.57 -14.84 -6.59
CA GLU A 49 -5.86 -15.53 -6.76
C GLU A 49 -6.87 -15.18 -5.66
N LYS A 50 -6.40 -14.99 -4.43
CA LYS A 50 -7.27 -14.63 -3.30
C LYS A 50 -7.76 -13.19 -3.43
N ALA A 51 -6.88 -12.28 -3.84
CA ALA A 51 -7.27 -10.92 -4.18
C ALA A 51 -8.28 -10.92 -5.33
N GLU A 52 -7.99 -11.63 -6.43
CA GLU A 52 -8.91 -11.74 -7.57
C GLU A 52 -10.26 -12.31 -7.17
N LYS A 53 -10.32 -13.38 -6.35
CA LYS A 53 -11.59 -13.95 -5.86
C LYS A 53 -12.41 -13.00 -5.00
N LEU A 54 -11.76 -12.24 -4.11
CA LEU A 54 -12.43 -11.21 -3.30
C LEU A 54 -13.01 -10.07 -4.16
N PHE A 55 -12.43 -9.87 -5.33
CA PHE A 55 -12.81 -8.82 -6.27
C PHE A 55 -13.65 -9.31 -7.45
N ALA A 56 -13.72 -10.62 -7.71
CA ALA A 56 -14.49 -11.24 -8.80
C ALA A 56 -16.01 -11.21 -8.54
N ASP A 57 -16.43 -11.26 -7.28
CA ASP A 57 -17.84 -11.14 -6.87
C ASP A 57 -18.38 -9.71 -7.08
N SER A 58 -17.45 -8.76 -7.06
CA SER A 58 -17.73 -7.38 -7.36
C SER A 58 -17.62 -7.17 -8.85
N LYS A 59 -18.68 -6.68 -9.48
CA LYS A 59 -18.62 -6.02 -10.79
C LYS A 59 -17.65 -4.83 -10.68
N LEU A 60 -16.35 -5.09 -10.69
CA LEU A 60 -15.36 -4.07 -10.94
C LEU A 60 -15.66 -3.59 -12.33
N ASP A 61 -15.81 -2.28 -12.45
CA ASP A 61 -15.83 -1.65 -13.76
C ASP A 61 -14.61 -2.20 -14.51
N SER A 62 -14.80 -2.79 -15.69
CA SER A 62 -13.74 -3.49 -16.44
C SER A 62 -12.51 -2.62 -16.74
N ASP A 63 -12.60 -1.33 -16.40
CA ASP A 63 -11.58 -0.29 -16.44
C ASP A 63 -10.58 -0.32 -15.26
N ILE A 64 -10.89 -0.98 -14.12
CA ILE A 64 -10.02 -0.95 -12.93
C ILE A 64 -9.01 -2.11 -12.96
N ASP A 65 -7.72 -1.76 -13.07
CA ASP A 65 -6.63 -2.74 -12.96
C ASP A 65 -6.35 -3.10 -11.49
N LEU A 66 -6.73 -4.31 -11.10
CA LEU A 66 -6.54 -4.81 -9.74
C LEU A 66 -5.05 -4.89 -9.35
N LYS A 67 -4.15 -5.21 -10.29
CA LYS A 67 -2.72 -5.32 -10.01
C LYS A 67 -2.13 -3.94 -9.73
N ALA A 68 -2.58 -2.91 -10.45
CA ALA A 68 -2.20 -1.53 -10.22
C ALA A 68 -2.69 -1.04 -8.84
N CYS A 69 -3.92 -1.36 -8.46
CA CYS A 69 -4.44 -1.10 -7.10
C CYS A 69 -3.61 -1.80 -6.01
N ILE A 70 -3.25 -3.07 -6.21
CA ILE A 70 -2.39 -3.85 -5.30
C ILE A 70 -1.01 -3.19 -5.20
N ALA A 71 -0.41 -2.81 -6.32
CA ALA A 71 0.90 -2.16 -6.35
C ALA A 71 0.87 -0.81 -5.63
N CYS A 72 -0.20 -0.02 -5.81
CA CYS A 72 -0.40 1.25 -5.14
C CYS A 72 -0.50 1.07 -3.61
N LEU A 73 -1.36 0.16 -3.13
CA LEU A 73 -1.48 -0.12 -1.69
C LEU A 73 -0.19 -0.70 -1.12
N THR A 74 0.50 -1.56 -1.88
CA THR A 74 1.80 -2.11 -1.49
C THR A 74 2.80 -1.00 -1.30
N TYR A 75 2.87 -0.05 -2.23
CA TYR A 75 3.75 1.11 -2.14
C TYR A 75 3.42 1.99 -0.94
N ILE A 76 2.14 2.31 -0.71
CA ILE A 76 1.69 3.12 0.43
C ILE A 76 2.09 2.46 1.75
N ILE A 77 1.74 1.19 1.95
CA ILE A 77 2.00 0.44 3.19
C ILE A 77 3.51 0.26 3.41
N THR A 78 4.24 -0.10 2.35
CA THR A 78 5.70 -0.29 2.42
C THR A 78 6.40 1.02 2.74
N SER A 79 6.03 2.12 2.08
CA SER A 79 6.68 3.41 2.28
C SER A 79 6.34 3.97 3.67
N ALA A 80 5.08 3.88 4.11
CA ALA A 80 4.68 4.23 5.47
C ALA A 80 5.49 3.46 6.53
N THR A 81 5.70 2.16 6.33
CA THR A 81 6.52 1.34 7.23
C THR A 81 8.00 1.72 7.17
N ARG A 82 8.55 1.94 5.98
CA ARG A 82 9.98 2.23 5.78
C ARG A 82 10.39 3.57 6.36
N PHE A 83 9.55 4.59 6.21
CA PHE A 83 9.81 5.93 6.72
C PHE A 83 9.27 6.14 8.13
N ASN A 84 8.74 5.09 8.77
CA ASN A 84 8.15 5.13 10.11
C ASN A 84 7.11 6.27 10.22
N CYS A 85 6.29 6.41 9.18
CA CYS A 85 5.29 7.47 9.08
C CYS A 85 4.22 7.25 10.13
N ASP A 86 3.89 8.32 10.87
CA ASP A 86 2.81 8.30 11.84
C ASP A 86 1.47 8.00 11.17
N SER A 87 0.63 7.20 11.84
CA SER A 87 -0.66 6.75 11.34
C SER A 87 -1.64 7.93 11.12
N SER A 88 -1.53 9.00 11.92
CA SER A 88 -2.29 10.25 11.73
C SER A 88 -1.79 11.03 10.52
N ALA A 89 -0.47 11.08 10.32
CA ALA A 89 0.12 11.69 9.14
C ALA A 89 -0.32 10.94 7.88
N LEU A 90 -0.16 9.62 7.83
CA LEU A 90 -0.59 8.79 6.70
C LEU A 90 -2.05 9.05 6.31
N HIS A 91 -2.96 9.13 7.28
CA HIS A 91 -4.37 9.43 7.04
C HIS A 91 -4.59 10.82 6.41
N SER A 92 -3.90 11.85 6.89
CA SER A 92 -4.00 13.22 6.34
C SER A 92 -3.41 13.33 4.93
N GLU A 93 -2.32 12.60 4.68
CA GLU A 93 -1.60 12.61 3.40
C GLU A 93 -2.40 11.89 2.31
N LEU A 94 -3.02 10.75 2.64
CA LEU A 94 -3.90 10.02 1.73
C LEU A 94 -5.13 10.86 1.33
N GLN A 95 -5.68 11.64 2.26
CA GLN A 95 -6.77 12.58 1.93
C GLN A 95 -6.31 13.72 1.03
N GLN A 96 -5.11 14.27 1.25
CA GLN A 96 -4.52 15.30 0.37
C GLN A 96 -4.30 14.77 -1.06
N LEU A 97 -4.01 13.48 -1.20
CA LEU A 97 -3.86 12.80 -2.49
C LEU A 97 -5.20 12.49 -3.19
N GLY A 98 -6.33 12.73 -2.51
CA GLY A 98 -7.67 12.56 -3.07
C GLY A 98 -8.42 11.30 -2.63
N LEU A 99 -7.89 10.53 -1.66
CA LEU A 99 -8.68 9.44 -1.08
C LEU A 99 -9.78 9.99 -0.15
N PRO A 100 -10.99 9.44 -0.23
CA PRO A 100 -12.03 9.75 0.74
C PRO A 100 -11.60 9.33 2.16
N ARG A 101 -12.16 10.01 3.15
CA ARG A 101 -11.82 9.83 4.58
C ARG A 101 -12.00 8.38 5.07
N GLU A 102 -13.04 7.71 4.59
CA GLU A 102 -13.34 6.31 4.95
C GLU A 102 -12.25 5.35 4.48
N HIS A 103 -11.75 5.53 3.25
CA HIS A 103 -10.68 4.71 2.66
C HIS A 103 -9.37 4.98 3.37
N SER A 104 -9.06 6.26 3.60
CA SER A 104 -7.87 6.68 4.34
C SER A 104 -7.86 6.10 5.75
N THR A 105 -9.00 6.11 6.44
CA THR A 105 -9.15 5.52 7.79
C THR A 105 -8.94 4.01 7.76
N SER A 106 -9.47 3.34 6.74
CA SER A 106 -9.31 1.89 6.56
C SER A 106 -7.86 1.49 6.32
N ILE A 107 -7.16 2.17 5.39
CA ILE A 107 -5.74 1.93 5.10
C ILE A 107 -4.89 2.23 6.33
N LYS A 108 -5.16 3.35 7.02
CA LYS A 108 -4.50 3.69 8.29
C LYS A 108 -4.61 2.56 9.28
N ARG A 109 -5.83 2.07 9.54
CA ARG A 109 -6.08 1.02 10.55
C ARG A 109 -5.34 -0.27 10.23
N VAL A 110 -5.40 -0.72 8.98
CA VAL A 110 -4.71 -1.94 8.55
C VAL A 110 -3.19 -1.79 8.65
N THR A 111 -2.66 -0.63 8.23
CA THR A 111 -1.23 -0.35 8.30
C THR A 111 -0.77 -0.33 9.75
N ASP A 112 -1.48 0.37 10.64
CA ASP A 112 -1.19 0.51 12.08
C ASP A 112 -1.21 -0.83 12.82
N ASP A 113 -2.18 -1.70 12.48
CA ASP A 113 -2.31 -3.04 13.06
C ASP A 113 -1.17 -3.97 12.64
N GLN A 114 -0.72 -3.83 11.38
CA GLN A 114 0.30 -4.69 10.78
C GLN A 114 1.71 -4.08 10.80
N ILE A 115 1.87 -2.83 11.26
CA ILE A 115 3.11 -2.05 11.17
C ILE A 115 4.27 -2.76 11.87
N THR A 116 4.01 -3.38 13.02
CA THR A 116 5.03 -4.10 13.81
C THR A 116 5.53 -5.33 13.06
N HIS A 117 4.62 -6.08 12.44
CA HIS A 117 4.95 -7.28 11.67
C HIS A 117 5.66 -6.92 10.37
N LEU A 118 5.16 -5.90 9.65
CA LEU A 118 5.78 -5.37 8.44
C LEU A 118 7.17 -4.81 8.74
N ALA A 119 7.35 -4.03 9.81
CA ALA A 119 8.64 -3.48 10.20
C ALA A 119 9.62 -4.59 10.57
N ALA A 120 9.20 -5.62 11.33
CA ALA A 120 10.04 -6.76 11.64
C ALA A 120 10.45 -7.55 10.38
N LYS A 121 9.50 -7.77 9.46
CA LYS A 121 9.76 -8.46 8.18
C LYS A 121 10.70 -7.64 7.30
N PHE A 122 10.45 -6.35 7.14
CA PHE A 122 11.30 -5.46 6.35
C PHE A 122 12.68 -5.28 6.98
N ARG A 123 12.82 -5.25 8.31
CA ARG A 123 14.15 -5.28 8.96
C ARG A 123 14.89 -6.58 8.62
N SER A 124 14.21 -7.72 8.71
CA SER A 124 14.77 -9.04 8.41
C SER A 124 15.14 -9.22 6.93
N CYS A 125 14.35 -8.64 6.02
CA CYS A 125 14.63 -8.62 4.58
C CYS A 125 15.62 -7.52 4.16
N SER A 126 15.64 -6.36 4.82
CA SER A 126 16.54 -5.23 4.52
C SER A 126 18.00 -5.55 4.92
N LEU A 127 18.19 -6.40 5.95
CA LEU A 127 19.48 -7.04 6.24
C LEU A 127 20.00 -7.89 5.05
N LYS A 128 19.12 -8.41 4.19
CA LYS A 128 19.50 -9.05 2.90
C LYS A 128 19.58 -8.04 1.75
N GLY A 129 18.76 -7.00 1.78
CA GLY A 129 18.70 -5.95 0.76
C GLY A 129 19.96 -5.07 0.68
N LEU A 130 20.61 -4.76 1.81
CA LEU A 130 21.86 -3.99 1.83
C LEU A 130 23.04 -4.68 1.14
N LEU A 131 22.95 -5.99 0.84
CA LEU A 131 23.93 -6.74 0.06
C LEU A 131 23.60 -6.81 -1.44
N THR A 132 22.35 -6.61 -1.86
CA THR A 132 21.96 -6.77 -3.28
C THR A 132 21.89 -5.45 -4.06
N ILE A 133 21.54 -4.32 -3.42
CA ILE A 133 21.55 -3.01 -4.12
C ILE A 133 22.95 -2.49 -4.43
N ARG A 134 24.01 -3.11 -3.90
CA ARG A 134 25.41 -2.76 -4.23
C ARG A 134 26.02 -3.63 -5.35
N SER A 135 25.27 -4.59 -5.91
CA SER A 135 25.79 -5.53 -6.93
C SER A 135 25.21 -5.34 -8.33
N MET A 136 24.33 -4.36 -8.57
CA MET A 136 23.78 -4.06 -9.91
C MET A 136 24.32 -2.73 -10.49
N SER A 137 25.55 -2.38 -10.11
CA SER A 137 26.35 -1.36 -10.80
C SER A 137 27.66 -2.00 -11.23
N SER A 138 27.61 -2.83 -12.27
CA SER A 138 28.73 -3.22 -13.13
C SER A 138 28.17 -3.69 -14.45
#